data_AF-A0A2G6EZM4-F1
#
_entry.id   AF-A0A2G6EZM4-F1
#
_cell.length_a   1.000
_cell.length_b   1.000
_cell.length_c   1.000
_cell.angle_alpha   90.00
_cell.angle_beta   90.00
_cell.angle_gamma   90.00
#
_symmetry.space_group_name_H-M   'P 1'
#
loop_
_entity.id
_entity.type
_entity.pdbx_description
1 polymer ?
#
loop_
_entity_poly.entity_id
_entity_poly.type
_entity_poly.pdbx_seq_one_letter_code
_entity_poly.pdbx_strand_id
1 'polypeptide(L)'
;MKEQTKTGEVENKETTATVKLEDVLGNKEIMEGIMKSDVITKFIQGEVDKARTKASIDKQTEINKVKQESETEFSKYKAETDKKIAELEAFQRNHFRTEALKKLGLEVELWDYVKGDTEEEIKQSAEALKKIINKKAETAVGGNIKPTINYTGLTAEKFGKMTYAEKAELYQKDQELYNKLSKGE
;
A
#
# COMPACT_ATOMS: atom_id res chain seq x y z
N MET A 1 -13.69 85.11 -74.51
CA MET A 1 -13.21 84.27 -73.39
C MET A 1 -12.60 85.17 -72.32
N LYS A 2 -13.23 85.22 -71.15
CA LYS A 2 -12.58 85.32 -69.83
C LYS A 2 -13.69 85.09 -68.80
N GLU A 3 -13.66 83.91 -68.21
CA GLU A 3 -14.47 83.50 -67.07
C GLU A 3 -14.12 84.34 -65.84
N GLN A 4 -15.11 84.72 -65.06
CA GLN A 4 -14.93 84.99 -63.64
C GLN A 4 -15.93 84.15 -62.86
N THR A 5 -15.36 83.14 -62.21
CA THR A 5 -16.00 82.18 -61.33
C THR A 5 -16.29 82.80 -59.97
N LYS A 6 -17.47 82.46 -59.44
CA LYS A 6 -17.87 82.67 -58.04
C LYS A 6 -16.94 81.91 -57.10
N THR A 7 -16.59 82.50 -55.97
CA THR A 7 -16.12 81.75 -54.79
C THR A 7 -16.71 82.43 -53.56
N GLY A 8 -17.79 81.83 -53.03
CA GLY A 8 -18.28 82.15 -51.70
C GLY A 8 -17.54 81.28 -50.70
N GLU A 9 -16.83 81.91 -49.77
CA GLU A 9 -16.37 81.27 -48.54
C GLU A 9 -17.59 80.84 -47.72
N VAL A 10 -17.68 79.55 -47.39
CA VAL A 10 -18.57 79.07 -46.34
C VAL A 10 -17.68 78.82 -45.12
N GLU A 11 -17.67 79.78 -44.19
CA GLU A 11 -17.15 79.59 -42.84
C GLU A 11 -17.92 78.45 -42.17
N ASN A 12 -17.25 77.33 -41.95
CA ASN A 12 -17.78 76.23 -41.14
C ASN A 12 -17.52 76.57 -39.67
N LYS A 13 -18.46 77.29 -39.04
CA LYS A 13 -18.46 77.49 -37.58
C LYS A 13 -18.93 76.22 -36.91
N GLU A 14 -18.00 75.43 -36.38
CA GLU A 14 -18.31 74.37 -35.42
C GLU A 14 -18.82 75.02 -34.12
N THR A 15 -20.14 75.20 -34.02
CA THR A 15 -20.81 75.46 -32.75
C THR A 15 -20.86 74.18 -31.93
N THR A 16 -19.95 74.02 -30.97
CA THR A 16 -20.09 73.03 -29.90
C THR A 16 -21.18 73.48 -28.92
N ALA A 17 -22.41 73.04 -29.16
CA ALA A 17 -23.50 73.20 -28.20
C ALA A 17 -23.21 72.35 -26.95
N THR A 18 -23.18 72.99 -25.77
CA THR A 18 -23.09 72.30 -24.48
C THR A 18 -24.41 71.59 -24.19
N VAL A 19 -24.43 70.26 -24.38
CA VAL A 19 -25.57 69.40 -24.05
C VAL A 19 -25.52 69.09 -22.55
N LYS A 20 -26.62 69.34 -21.82
CA LYS A 20 -26.74 69.01 -20.39
C LYS A 20 -27.10 67.53 -20.22
N LEU A 21 -26.65 66.93 -19.11
CA LEU A 21 -26.84 65.50 -18.84
C LEU A 21 -28.32 65.13 -18.66
N GLU A 22 -29.10 66.04 -18.07
CA GLU A 22 -30.55 65.86 -17.86
C GLU A 22 -31.32 65.76 -19.19
N ASP A 23 -30.89 66.50 -20.22
CA ASP A 23 -31.52 66.50 -21.54
C ASP A 23 -31.24 65.19 -22.32
N VAL A 24 -30.09 64.56 -22.05
CA VAL A 24 -29.72 63.25 -22.62
C VAL A 24 -30.49 62.12 -21.94
N LEU A 25 -30.52 62.12 -20.60
CA LEU A 25 -31.17 61.06 -19.81
C LEU A 25 -32.70 61.05 -19.99
N GLY A 26 -33.32 62.21 -20.22
CA GLY A 26 -34.76 62.34 -20.50
C GLY A 26 -35.17 61.97 -21.93
N ASN A 27 -34.21 61.88 -22.86
CA ASN A 27 -34.49 61.59 -24.26
C ASN A 27 -34.15 60.13 -24.61
N LYS A 28 -35.21 59.33 -24.78
CA LYS A 28 -35.12 57.89 -25.06
C LYS A 28 -34.36 57.57 -26.36
N GLU A 29 -34.50 58.38 -27.40
CA GLU A 29 -33.82 58.14 -28.69
C GLU A 29 -32.31 58.40 -28.60
N ILE A 30 -31.91 59.45 -27.88
CA ILE A 30 -30.50 59.76 -27.64
C ILE A 30 -29.85 58.68 -26.76
N MET A 31 -30.54 58.26 -25.69
CA MET A 31 -30.08 57.16 -24.84
C MET A 31 -29.98 55.83 -25.61
N GLU A 32 -30.94 55.50 -26.46
CA GLU A 32 -30.84 54.31 -27.32
C GLU A 32 -29.65 54.42 -28.29
N GLY A 33 -29.40 55.59 -28.89
CA GLY A 33 -28.26 55.80 -29.77
C GLY A 33 -26.92 55.65 -29.05
N ILE A 34 -26.80 56.17 -27.83
CA ILE A 34 -25.60 56.02 -26.98
C ILE A 34 -25.41 54.56 -26.57
N MET A 35 -26.46 53.88 -26.12
CA MET A 35 -26.39 52.47 -25.72
C MET A 35 -26.07 51.53 -26.89
N LYS A 36 -26.51 51.87 -28.10
CA LYS A 36 -26.17 51.16 -29.34
C LYS A 36 -24.84 51.62 -29.95
N SER A 37 -24.18 52.62 -29.35
CA SER A 37 -22.89 53.09 -29.87
C SER A 37 -21.84 51.99 -29.74
N ASP A 38 -20.96 51.94 -30.74
CA ASP A 38 -19.83 51.00 -30.78
C ASP A 38 -18.94 51.11 -29.54
N VAL A 39 -18.80 52.33 -28.99
CA VAL A 39 -17.94 52.61 -27.84
C VAL A 39 -18.51 52.01 -26.56
N ILE A 40 -19.80 52.23 -26.28
CA ILE A 40 -20.48 51.65 -25.11
C ILE A 40 -20.55 50.13 -25.22
N THR A 41 -20.85 49.60 -26.42
CA THR A 41 -20.93 48.16 -26.66
C THR A 41 -19.58 47.47 -26.42
N LYS A 42 -18.48 48.04 -26.95
CA LYS A 42 -17.12 47.53 -26.71
C LYS A 42 -16.70 47.63 -25.25
N PHE A 43 -17.10 48.69 -24.55
CA PHE A 43 -16.83 48.85 -23.12
C PHE A 43 -17.55 47.78 -22.29
N ILE A 44 -18.86 47.58 -22.51
CA ILE A 44 -19.65 46.53 -21.84
C ILE A 44 -19.02 45.16 -22.12
N GLN A 45 -18.66 44.89 -23.38
CA GLN A 45 -18.05 43.62 -23.76
C GLN A 45 -16.69 43.40 -23.07
N GLY A 46 -15.86 44.44 -22.97
CA GLY A 46 -14.58 44.37 -22.24
C GLY A 46 -14.75 44.08 -20.74
N GLU A 47 -15.74 44.68 -20.08
CA GLU A 47 -16.05 44.38 -18.68
C GLU A 47 -16.63 42.97 -18.50
N VAL A 48 -17.48 42.52 -19.42
CA VAL A 48 -18.01 41.14 -19.44
C VAL A 48 -16.89 40.12 -19.65
N ASP A 49 -15.95 40.38 -20.56
CA ASP A 49 -14.82 39.49 -20.82
C ASP A 49 -13.90 39.42 -19.59
N LYS A 50 -13.60 40.55 -18.94
CA LYS A 50 -12.85 40.56 -17.66
C LYS A 50 -13.54 39.74 -16.58
N ALA A 51 -14.86 39.92 -16.40
CA ALA A 51 -15.64 39.17 -15.42
C ALA A 51 -15.61 37.67 -15.73
N ARG A 52 -15.72 37.30 -17.02
CA ARG A 52 -15.66 35.91 -17.48
C ARG A 52 -14.29 35.28 -17.24
N THR A 53 -13.22 36.01 -17.56
CA THR A 53 -11.84 35.55 -17.31
C THR A 53 -11.60 35.37 -15.82
N LYS A 54 -12.00 36.33 -14.98
CA LYS A 54 -11.87 36.23 -13.53
C LYS A 54 -12.63 35.03 -12.98
N ALA A 55 -13.92 34.87 -13.34
CA ALA A 55 -14.72 33.73 -12.90
C ALA A 55 -14.12 32.38 -13.33
N SER A 56 -13.53 32.31 -14.54
CA SER A 56 -12.85 31.10 -15.01
C SER A 56 -11.59 30.79 -14.21
N ILE A 57 -10.79 31.81 -13.87
CA ILE A 57 -9.58 31.65 -13.05
C ILE A 57 -9.95 31.21 -11.64
N ASP A 58 -10.95 31.86 -11.02
CA ASP A 58 -11.40 31.54 -9.67
C ASP A 58 -11.91 30.09 -9.60
N LYS A 59 -12.72 29.67 -10.57
CA LYS A 59 -13.20 28.29 -10.68
C LYS A 59 -12.05 27.28 -10.88
N GLN A 60 -11.07 27.61 -11.71
CA GLN A 60 -9.91 26.74 -11.91
C GLN A 60 -9.06 26.62 -10.64
N THR A 61 -8.92 27.73 -9.90
CA THR A 61 -8.20 27.77 -8.62
C THR A 61 -8.89 26.89 -7.57
N GLU A 62 -10.21 26.96 -7.49
CA GLU A 62 -11.02 26.12 -6.60
C GLU A 62 -10.92 24.63 -6.97
N ILE A 63 -11.00 24.30 -8.26
CA ILE A 63 -10.79 22.93 -8.75
C ILE A 63 -9.40 22.42 -8.36
N ASN A 64 -8.36 23.23 -8.53
CA ASN A 64 -6.99 22.85 -8.19
C ASN A 64 -6.83 22.64 -6.68
N LYS A 65 -7.44 23.49 -5.86
CA LYS A 65 -7.42 23.35 -4.41
C LYS A 65 -8.10 22.05 -3.95
N VAL A 66 -9.29 21.76 -4.47
CA VAL A 66 -10.02 20.52 -4.16
C VAL A 66 -9.22 19.29 -4.60
N LYS A 67 -8.60 19.33 -5.79
CA LYS A 67 -7.72 18.25 -6.25
C LYS A 67 -6.55 18.04 -5.30
N GLN A 68 -5.86 19.12 -4.92
CA GLN A 68 -4.73 19.04 -4.00
C GLN A 68 -5.13 18.48 -2.64
N GLU A 69 -6.24 18.94 -2.07
CA GLU A 69 -6.79 18.41 -0.81
C GLU A 69 -7.10 16.91 -0.95
N SER A 70 -7.80 16.51 -2.02
CA SER A 70 -8.12 15.10 -2.27
C SER A 70 -6.88 14.20 -2.45
N GLU A 71 -5.83 14.69 -3.12
CA GLU A 71 -4.57 13.97 -3.28
C GLU A 71 -3.84 13.82 -1.94
N THR A 72 -3.88 14.85 -1.09
CA THR A 72 -3.28 14.78 0.25
C THR A 72 -4.01 13.80 1.17
N GLU A 73 -5.34 13.78 1.14
CA GLU A 73 -6.14 12.83 1.91
C GLU A 73 -5.94 11.40 1.43
N PHE A 74 -5.94 11.18 0.10
CA PHE A 74 -5.65 9.87 -0.47
C PHE A 74 -4.24 9.38 -0.11
N SER A 75 -3.26 10.28 -0.14
CA SER A 75 -1.88 9.95 0.26
C SER A 75 -1.79 9.55 1.73
N LYS A 76 -2.49 10.25 2.63
CA LYS A 76 -2.56 9.88 4.05
C LYS A 76 -3.23 8.53 4.25
N TYR A 77 -4.39 8.32 3.62
CA TYR A 77 -5.13 7.07 3.69
C TYR A 77 -4.29 5.88 3.18
N LYS A 78 -3.57 6.08 2.08
CA LYS A 78 -2.65 5.09 1.55
C LYS A 78 -1.53 4.76 2.55
N ALA A 79 -0.87 5.76 3.12
CA ALA A 79 0.18 5.56 4.10
C ALA A 79 -0.30 4.82 5.36
N GLU A 80 -1.50 5.15 5.86
CA GLU A 80 -2.11 4.44 6.99
C GLU A 80 -2.47 2.99 6.64
N THR A 81 -3.00 2.76 5.43
CA THR A 81 -3.32 1.42 4.94
C THR A 81 -2.06 0.58 4.80
N ASP A 82 -1.01 1.12 4.19
CA ASP A 82 0.27 0.44 4.01
C ASP A 82 0.90 0.07 5.37
N LYS A 83 0.82 0.98 6.36
CA LYS A 83 1.27 0.71 7.72
C LYS A 83 0.47 -0.43 8.36
N LYS A 84 -0.86 -0.41 8.23
CA LYS A 84 -1.73 -1.45 8.79
C LYS A 84 -1.52 -2.81 8.14
N ILE A 85 -1.26 -2.85 6.83
CA ILE A 85 -0.88 -4.07 6.11
C ILE A 85 0.43 -4.61 6.67
N ALA A 86 1.47 -3.78 6.79
CA ALA A 86 2.76 -4.19 7.34
C ALA A 86 2.66 -4.74 8.78
N GLU A 87 1.82 -4.13 9.63
CA GLU A 87 1.54 -4.60 10.98
C GLU A 87 0.83 -5.97 10.98
N LEU A 88 -0.17 -6.17 10.13
CA LEU A 88 -0.90 -7.44 9.99
C LEU A 88 0.00 -8.56 9.47
N GLU A 89 0.83 -8.27 8.47
CA GLU A 89 1.80 -9.24 7.95
C GLU A 89 2.83 -9.65 9.00
N ALA A 90 3.33 -8.69 9.78
CA ALA A 90 4.24 -8.97 10.89
C ALA A 90 3.57 -9.83 11.96
N PHE A 91 2.32 -9.52 12.31
CA PHE A 91 1.53 -10.33 13.25
C PHE A 91 1.32 -11.76 12.74
N GLN A 92 0.94 -11.93 11.46
CA GLN A 92 0.76 -13.24 10.85
C GLN A 92 2.06 -14.05 10.86
N ARG A 93 3.19 -13.48 10.45
CA ARG A 93 4.50 -14.16 10.50
C ARG A 93 4.85 -14.62 11.91
N ASN A 94 4.66 -13.75 12.92
CA ASN A 94 4.96 -14.09 14.31
C ASN A 94 4.03 -15.18 14.85
N HIS A 95 2.75 -15.14 14.49
CA HIS A 95 1.79 -16.18 14.82
C HIS A 95 2.20 -17.53 14.21
N PHE A 96 2.54 -17.57 12.92
CA PHE A 96 2.99 -18.79 12.26
C PHE A 96 4.29 -19.35 12.85
N ARG A 97 5.26 -18.49 13.19
CA ARG A 97 6.49 -18.92 13.89
C ARG A 97 6.17 -19.59 15.23
N THR A 98 5.31 -18.97 16.01
CA THR A 98 4.88 -19.49 17.31
C THR A 98 4.17 -20.83 17.18
N GLU A 99 3.23 -20.94 16.23
CA GLU A 99 2.49 -22.17 15.97
C GLU A 99 3.40 -23.30 15.45
N ALA A 100 4.33 -23.00 14.55
CA ALA A 100 5.29 -23.98 14.04
C ALA A 100 6.18 -24.53 15.15
N LEU A 101 6.71 -23.66 16.03
CA LEU A 101 7.51 -24.07 17.19
C LEU A 101 6.71 -24.93 18.17
N LYS A 102 5.50 -24.49 18.55
CA LYS A 102 4.61 -25.24 19.44
C LYS A 102 4.28 -26.63 18.90
N LYS A 103 3.91 -26.74 17.62
CA LYS A 103 3.61 -28.03 16.97
C LYS A 103 4.81 -28.97 16.96
N LEU A 104 6.02 -28.41 16.89
CA LEU A 104 7.26 -29.18 16.92
C LEU A 104 7.75 -29.50 18.33
N GLY A 105 7.08 -29.01 19.37
CA GLY A 105 7.46 -29.17 20.78
C GLY A 105 8.67 -28.32 21.18
N LEU A 106 8.92 -27.24 20.44
CA LEU A 106 10.01 -26.30 20.69
C LEU A 106 9.50 -25.09 21.48
N GLU A 107 10.39 -24.49 22.26
CA GLU A 107 10.09 -23.31 23.06
C GLU A 107 9.86 -22.07 22.20
N VAL A 108 8.87 -21.25 22.57
CA VAL A 108 8.47 -20.06 21.80
C VAL A 108 9.59 -19.02 21.76
N GLU A 109 10.47 -18.99 22.76
CA GLU A 109 11.65 -18.10 22.79
C GLU A 109 12.61 -18.34 21.61
N LEU A 110 12.51 -19.48 20.93
CA LEU A 110 13.31 -19.80 19.76
C LEU A 110 12.79 -19.16 18.46
N TRP A 111 11.72 -18.37 18.50
CA TRP A 111 11.11 -17.72 17.34
C TRP A 111 12.08 -16.83 16.54
N ASP A 112 13.08 -16.22 17.20
CA ASP A 112 14.11 -15.41 16.55
C ASP A 112 14.99 -16.20 15.57
N TYR A 113 15.09 -17.52 15.77
CA TYR A 113 15.87 -18.44 14.95
C TYR A 113 15.06 -19.03 13.79
N VAL A 114 13.74 -18.85 13.78
CA VAL A 114 12.86 -19.31 12.71
C VAL A 114 12.71 -18.21 11.66
N LYS A 115 13.20 -18.48 10.45
CA LYS A 115 13.18 -17.55 9.30
C LYS A 115 12.12 -17.95 8.27
N GLY A 116 11.76 -17.00 7.41
CA GLY A 116 10.75 -17.18 6.38
C GLY A 116 9.67 -16.10 6.44
N ASP A 117 9.09 -15.84 5.27
CA ASP A 117 7.99 -14.90 5.08
C ASP A 117 6.66 -15.60 4.84
N THR A 118 6.71 -16.86 4.36
CA THR A 118 5.54 -17.73 4.16
C THR A 118 5.42 -18.79 5.27
N GLU A 119 4.23 -19.36 5.43
CA GLU A 119 3.99 -20.41 6.43
C GLU A 119 4.86 -21.65 6.17
N GLU A 120 5.06 -22.02 4.90
CA GLU A 120 5.87 -23.17 4.47
C GLU A 120 7.35 -22.98 4.81
N GLU A 121 7.91 -21.80 4.51
CA GLU A 121 9.30 -21.48 4.85
C GLU A 121 9.53 -21.48 6.37
N ILE A 122 8.58 -20.90 7.12
CA ILE A 122 8.60 -20.88 8.58
C ILE A 122 8.60 -22.31 9.14
N LYS A 123 7.74 -23.19 8.60
CA LYS A 123 7.71 -24.61 8.99
C LYS A 123 9.04 -25.30 8.70
N GLN A 124 9.58 -25.14 7.49
CA GLN A 124 10.86 -25.74 7.12
C GLN A 124 12.02 -25.25 8.00
N SER A 125 12.04 -23.95 8.32
CA SER A 125 13.02 -23.37 9.20
C SER A 125 12.91 -23.91 10.63
N ALA A 126 11.69 -24.04 11.16
CA ALA A 126 11.46 -24.61 12.49
C ALA A 126 11.82 -26.10 12.55
N GLU A 127 11.57 -26.87 11.49
CA GLU A 127 12.00 -28.27 11.38
C GLU A 127 13.52 -28.41 11.32
N ALA A 128 14.20 -27.53 10.57
CA ALA A 128 15.66 -27.48 10.52
C ALA A 128 16.24 -27.18 11.90
N LEU A 129 15.64 -26.23 12.63
CA LEU A 129 16.03 -25.90 14.00
C LEU A 129 15.88 -27.12 14.93
N LYS A 130 14.75 -27.84 14.85
CA LYS A 130 14.54 -29.08 15.62
C LYS A 130 15.61 -30.12 15.35
N LYS A 131 15.98 -30.33 14.08
CA LYS A 131 17.04 -31.29 13.70
C LYS A 131 18.40 -30.90 14.29
N ILE A 132 18.74 -29.61 14.28
CA ILE A 132 20.00 -29.12 14.86
C ILE A 132 20.00 -29.32 16.37
N ILE A 133 18.90 -29.00 17.06
CA ILE A 133 18.77 -29.18 18.50
C ILE A 133 18.90 -30.66 18.86
N ASN A 134 18.18 -31.55 18.17
CA ASN A 134 18.26 -33.00 18.41
C ASN A 134 19.68 -33.53 18.19
N LYS A 135 20.33 -33.15 17.08
CA LYS A 135 21.71 -33.56 16.80
C LYS A 135 22.69 -33.06 17.87
N LYS A 136 22.52 -31.82 18.35
CA LYS A 136 23.36 -31.29 19.44
C LYS A 136 23.09 -32.00 20.76
N ALA A 137 21.83 -32.30 21.07
CA ALA A 137 21.46 -33.08 22.23
C ALA A 137 22.13 -34.46 22.19
N GLU A 138 21.98 -35.21 21.09
CA GLU A 138 22.65 -36.51 20.85
C GLU A 138 24.16 -36.44 21.13
N THR A 139 24.86 -35.40 20.64
CA THR A 139 26.29 -35.23 20.88
C THR A 139 26.63 -34.84 22.32
N ALA A 140 25.75 -34.11 23.01
CA ALA A 140 26.01 -33.57 24.35
C ALA A 140 25.73 -34.58 25.47
N VAL A 141 24.72 -35.45 25.32
CA VAL A 141 24.46 -36.55 26.28
C VAL A 141 25.37 -37.77 26.06
N GLY A 142 26.32 -37.70 25.12
CA GLY A 142 27.20 -38.85 24.80
C GLY A 142 26.43 -40.07 24.28
N GLY A 143 25.17 -39.88 23.90
CA GLY A 143 24.23 -40.92 23.57
C GLY A 143 23.82 -40.76 22.13
N ASN A 144 24.29 -41.67 21.28
CA ASN A 144 23.44 -42.14 20.19
C ASN A 144 22.06 -42.38 20.82
N ILE A 145 21.04 -41.64 20.39
CA ILE A 145 19.66 -42.07 20.63
C ILE A 145 19.61 -43.43 19.96
N LYS A 146 19.72 -44.50 20.77
CA LYS A 146 19.59 -45.85 20.23
C LYS A 146 18.23 -45.85 19.56
N PRO A 147 18.15 -46.18 18.25
CA PRO A 147 16.86 -46.30 17.61
C PRO A 147 16.01 -47.21 18.48
N THR A 148 14.75 -46.85 18.73
CA THR A 148 13.82 -47.73 19.44
C THR A 148 13.85 -49.08 18.75
N ILE A 149 14.54 -50.05 19.35
CA ILE A 149 14.71 -51.37 18.75
C ILE A 149 13.36 -52.04 18.84
N ASN A 150 12.66 -52.13 17.71
CA ASN A 150 11.50 -53.00 17.60
C ASN A 150 12.00 -54.43 17.52
N TYR A 151 11.72 -55.22 18.57
CA TYR A 151 12.15 -56.62 18.68
C TYR A 151 11.24 -57.60 17.92
N THR A 152 10.22 -57.09 17.22
CA THR A 152 9.32 -57.87 16.38
C THR A 152 10.08 -58.50 15.21
N GLY A 153 10.14 -59.84 15.17
CA GLY A 153 10.86 -60.60 14.13
C GLY A 153 12.36 -60.79 14.38
N LEU A 154 12.83 -60.62 15.62
CA LEU A 154 14.22 -60.89 15.99
C LEU A 154 14.51 -62.41 15.90
N THR A 155 15.53 -62.79 15.13
CA THR A 155 15.97 -64.19 14.98
C THR A 155 17.10 -64.53 15.97
N ALA A 156 17.30 -65.81 16.27
CA ALA A 156 18.36 -66.27 17.18
C ALA A 156 19.76 -65.82 16.73
N GLU A 157 20.03 -65.79 15.41
CA GLU A 157 21.29 -65.28 14.87
C GLU A 157 21.50 -63.79 15.14
N LYS A 158 20.44 -62.99 15.02
CA LYS A 158 20.48 -61.55 15.32
C LYS A 158 20.67 -61.33 16.82
N PHE A 159 19.98 -62.10 17.65
CA PHE A 159 20.15 -62.08 19.11
C PHE A 159 21.58 -62.44 19.54
N GLY A 160 22.21 -63.43 18.90
CA GLY A 160 23.60 -63.81 19.15
C GLY A 160 24.57 -62.65 18.94
N LYS A 161 24.32 -61.81 17.92
CA LYS A 161 25.14 -60.65 17.54
C LYS A 161 24.85 -59.38 18.36
N MET A 162 23.80 -59.37 19.19
CA MET A 162 23.48 -58.22 20.04
C MET A 162 24.51 -58.07 21.17
N THR A 163 24.81 -56.81 21.49
CA THR A 163 25.63 -56.45 22.64
C THR A 163 24.94 -56.82 23.95
N TYR A 164 25.72 -56.94 25.03
CA TYR A 164 25.18 -57.22 26.36
C TYR A 164 24.13 -56.18 26.80
N ALA A 165 24.35 -54.90 26.48
CA ALA A 165 23.40 -53.83 26.80
C ALA A 165 22.06 -54.00 26.06
N GLU A 166 22.09 -54.38 24.78
CA GLU A 166 20.88 -54.62 23.98
C GLU A 166 20.12 -55.88 24.43
N LYS A 167 20.85 -56.90 24.88
CA LYS A 167 20.29 -58.10 25.51
C LYS A 167 19.60 -57.79 26.83
N ALA A 168 20.20 -56.93 27.66
CA ALA A 168 19.61 -56.47 28.91
C ALA A 168 18.35 -55.62 28.68
N GLU A 169 18.34 -54.76 27.66
CA GLU A 169 17.15 -53.99 27.27
C GLU A 169 16.02 -54.91 26.78
N LEU A 170 16.32 -55.97 26.01
CA LEU A 170 15.33 -56.97 25.61
C LEU A 170 14.76 -57.72 26.82
N TYR A 171 15.60 -58.13 27.76
CA TYR A 171 15.15 -58.82 28.98
C TYR A 171 14.17 -57.97 29.80
N GLN A 172 14.39 -56.65 29.88
CA GLN A 172 13.52 -55.73 30.61
C GLN A 172 12.20 -55.44 29.88
N LYS A 173 12.20 -55.44 28.54
CA LYS A 173 11.03 -55.08 27.72
C LYS A 173 10.17 -56.28 27.32
N ASP A 174 10.78 -57.42 27.03
CA ASP A 174 10.12 -58.67 26.64
C ASP A 174 10.94 -59.88 27.11
N GLN A 175 10.71 -60.24 28.37
CA GLN A 175 11.40 -61.34 29.04
C GLN A 175 11.11 -62.70 28.39
N GLU A 176 9.91 -62.90 27.82
CA GLU A 176 9.55 -64.14 27.14
C GLU A 176 10.35 -64.32 25.86
N LEU A 177 10.44 -63.28 25.03
CA LEU A 177 11.21 -63.30 23.80
C LEU A 177 12.71 -63.49 24.08
N TYR A 178 13.23 -62.81 25.12
CA TYR A 178 14.62 -63.03 25.56
C TYR A 178 14.88 -64.50 25.91
N ASN A 179 14.00 -65.10 26.71
CA ASN A 179 14.18 -66.48 27.16
C ASN A 179 14.13 -67.46 25.98
N LYS A 180 13.21 -67.27 25.03
CA LYS A 180 13.13 -68.07 23.79
C LYS A 180 14.43 -67.99 22.99
N LEU A 181 14.93 -66.78 22.74
CA LEU A 181 16.14 -66.56 21.95
C LEU A 181 17.42 -66.98 22.66
N SER A 182 17.44 -66.98 24.00
CA SER A 182 18.59 -67.41 24.81
C SER A 182 18.73 -68.93 24.94
N LYS A 183 17.62 -69.66 24.83
CA LYS A 183 17.59 -71.13 24.99
C LYS A 183 17.81 -71.89 23.68
N GLY A 184 17.77 -71.21 22.54
CA GLY A 184 18.16 -71.78 21.24
C GLY A 184 17.26 -72.91 20.74
N GLU A 185 15.94 -72.82 20.99
CA GLU A 185 14.93 -73.67 20.34
C GLU A 185 14.39 -73.03 19.06
#